data_AF-A0A519TD88-F1
#
_entry.id   AF-A0A519TD88-F1
#
_cell.length_a   1.000
_cell.length_b   1.000
_cell.length_c   1.000
_cell.angle_alpha   90.00
_cell.angle_beta   90.00
_cell.angle_gamma   90.00
#
_symmetry.space_group_name_H-M   'P 1'
#
loop_
_entity.id
_entity.type
_entity.pdbx_description
1 polymer ?
#
loop_
_entity_poly.entity_id
_entity_poly.type
_entity_poly.pdbx_seq_one_letter_code
_entity_poly.pdbx_strand_id
1 'polypeptide(L)'
;MPASPANDPSLHSWIDIRPTDDFPIQNLPFGVIDVPDWGPRVAVAIGGYALDLYACAQLGYFDSVADDVPELGAALPKVFRRRSLNAFIKLGPRAWRAVRERVSELLRHDNPGLRDNELAVRTCLLRQRDVAMLRPVKPANYTDFYSSREHATNAGKLFRPDNPLLPNWSHLPVAYHGRASSIVVSGTD
;
A
#
# COMPACT_ATOMS: atom_id res chain seq x y z
N MET A 1 5.35 10.01 17.48
CA MET A 1 5.74 10.19 16.06
C MET A 1 4.95 11.38 15.54
N PRO A 2 5.57 12.44 15.00
CA PRO A 2 4.84 13.53 14.38
C PRO A 2 4.00 13.00 13.21
N ALA A 3 2.88 13.67 12.91
CA ALA A 3 2.08 13.37 11.74
C ALA A 3 2.94 13.58 10.48
N SER A 4 2.84 12.66 9.52
CA SER A 4 3.57 12.80 8.24
C SER A 4 2.99 13.99 7.47
N PRO A 5 3.82 14.86 6.87
CA PRO A 5 3.34 15.97 6.03
C PRO A 5 2.42 15.50 4.90
N ALA A 6 2.59 14.26 4.41
CA ALA A 6 1.75 13.64 3.40
C ALA A 6 0.27 13.48 3.82
N ASN A 7 -0.06 13.65 5.10
CA ASN A 7 -1.43 13.56 5.61
C ASN A 7 -2.14 14.92 5.69
N ASP A 8 -1.49 16.01 5.29
CA ASP A 8 -2.10 17.34 5.29
C ASP A 8 -3.29 17.38 4.30
N PRO A 9 -4.52 17.68 4.79
CA PRO A 9 -5.72 17.69 3.95
C PRO A 9 -5.74 18.82 2.91
N SER A 10 -4.86 19.83 3.03
CA SER A 10 -4.73 20.92 2.05
C SER A 10 -3.89 20.56 0.82
N LEU A 11 -3.16 19.44 0.87
CA LEU A 11 -2.37 18.97 -0.27
C LEU A 11 -3.26 18.60 -1.44
N HIS A 12 -2.80 18.96 -2.64
CA HIS A 12 -3.42 18.56 -3.90
C HIS A 12 -2.35 18.14 -4.90
N SER A 13 -2.73 17.19 -5.76
CA SER A 13 -1.86 16.65 -6.80
C SER A 13 -1.97 17.47 -8.09
N TRP A 14 -0.93 17.42 -8.93
CA TRP A 14 -1.05 17.84 -10.34
C TRP A 14 -1.84 16.83 -11.19
N ILE A 15 -2.11 15.64 -10.66
CA ILE A 15 -3.05 14.68 -11.28
C ILE A 15 -4.46 15.14 -10.95
N ASP A 16 -5.33 15.16 -11.97
CA ASP A 16 -6.76 15.40 -11.79
C ASP A 16 -7.41 14.19 -11.09
N ILE A 17 -7.89 14.41 -9.86
CA ILE A 17 -8.47 13.39 -8.98
C ILE A 17 -9.83 13.87 -8.52
N ARG A 18 -10.86 13.05 -8.75
CA ARG A 18 -12.23 13.35 -8.31
C ARG A 18 -12.31 13.30 -6.78
N PRO A 19 -13.12 14.15 -6.13
CA PRO A 19 -13.26 14.14 -4.67
C PRO A 19 -13.74 12.81 -4.07
N THR A 20 -14.43 11.99 -4.87
CA THR A 20 -14.96 10.67 -4.45
C THR A 20 -14.01 9.51 -4.76
N ASP A 21 -12.82 9.80 -5.30
CA ASP A 21 -11.85 8.76 -5.65
C ASP A 21 -11.17 8.24 -4.38
N ASP A 22 -10.95 6.92 -4.29
CA ASP A 22 -10.35 6.29 -3.11
C ASP A 22 -8.87 6.65 -2.96
N PHE A 23 -8.22 7.17 -4.01
CA PHE A 23 -6.78 7.40 -4.07
C PHE A 23 -6.39 8.88 -4.17
N PRO A 24 -6.77 9.75 -3.21
CA PRO A 24 -6.25 11.12 -3.15
C PRO A 24 -4.76 11.11 -2.74
N ILE A 25 -4.09 12.27 -2.84
CA ILE A 25 -2.67 12.41 -2.48
C ILE A 25 -2.39 12.13 -0.99
N GLN A 26 -3.42 12.15 -0.14
CA GLN A 26 -3.32 11.78 1.27
C GLN A 26 -3.36 10.26 1.49
N ASN A 27 -3.86 9.45 0.55
CA ASN A 27 -3.96 7.99 0.74
C ASN A 27 -2.63 7.30 0.39
N LEU A 28 -2.16 7.41 -0.86
CA LEU A 28 -0.91 6.81 -1.37
C LEU A 28 -0.69 5.35 -0.89
N PRO A 29 -1.62 4.42 -1.16
CA PRO A 29 -1.47 3.04 -0.73
C PRO A 29 -0.45 2.33 -1.62
N PHE A 30 0.33 1.43 -1.01
CA PHE A 30 1.29 0.59 -1.71
C PHE A 30 0.62 -0.67 -2.26
N GLY A 31 0.93 -1.01 -3.50
CA GLY A 31 0.47 -2.22 -4.16
C GLY A 31 1.58 -2.90 -4.95
N VAL A 32 1.27 -4.07 -5.50
CA VAL A 32 2.11 -4.73 -6.50
C VAL A 32 1.29 -4.88 -7.76
N ILE A 33 1.81 -4.37 -8.87
CA ILE A 33 1.21 -4.46 -10.18
C ILE A 33 2.05 -5.38 -11.07
N ASP A 34 1.41 -6.07 -11.99
CA ASP A 34 2.07 -6.75 -13.11
C ASP A 34 1.84 -5.90 -14.36
N VAL A 35 2.94 -5.41 -14.94
CA VAL A 35 2.91 -4.58 -16.14
C VAL A 35 3.22 -5.49 -17.33
N PRO A 36 2.39 -5.50 -18.40
CA PRO A 36 2.66 -6.27 -19.59
C PRO A 36 4.11 -6.08 -20.08
N ASP A 37 4.77 -7.18 -20.45
CA ASP A 37 6.17 -7.25 -20.91
C ASP A 37 7.27 -6.86 -19.89
N TRP A 38 6.94 -6.10 -18.85
CA TRP A 38 7.91 -5.57 -17.88
C TRP A 38 7.94 -6.40 -16.59
N GLY A 39 6.81 -7.04 -16.30
CA GLY A 39 6.59 -7.88 -15.13
C GLY A 39 6.29 -7.09 -13.85
N PRO A 40 6.48 -7.72 -12.68
CA PRO A 40 6.03 -7.20 -11.39
C PRO A 40 6.76 -5.93 -10.94
N ARG A 41 6.00 -4.97 -10.42
CA ARG A 41 6.46 -3.68 -9.89
C ARG A 41 5.72 -3.33 -8.60
N VAL A 42 6.44 -2.76 -7.64
CA VAL A 42 5.83 -2.08 -6.49
C VAL A 42 5.39 -0.71 -6.96
N ALA A 43 4.16 -0.35 -6.67
CA ALA A 43 3.56 0.91 -7.08
C ALA A 43 2.79 1.59 -5.95
N VAL A 44 2.53 2.88 -6.12
CA VAL A 44 1.63 3.66 -5.28
C VAL A 44 0.43 4.12 -6.11
N ALA A 45 -0.79 3.89 -5.62
CA ALA A 45 -1.99 4.35 -6.31
C ALA A 45 -2.21 5.87 -6.11
N ILE A 46 -2.65 6.56 -7.16
CA ILE A 46 -3.01 7.98 -7.15
C ILE A 46 -4.04 8.26 -8.24
N GLY A 47 -5.27 8.64 -7.86
CA GLY A 47 -6.43 8.70 -8.75
C GLY A 47 -6.58 7.44 -9.61
N GLY A 48 -6.77 7.61 -10.92
CA GLY A 48 -6.83 6.51 -11.89
C GLY A 48 -5.48 5.91 -12.32
N TYR A 49 -4.40 6.23 -11.60
CA TYR A 49 -3.03 5.85 -11.96
C TYR A 49 -2.32 5.04 -10.86
N ALA A 50 -1.24 4.39 -11.25
CA ALA A 50 -0.27 3.72 -10.40
C ALA A 50 1.12 4.27 -10.73
N LEU A 51 1.79 4.85 -9.73
CA LEU A 51 3.17 5.32 -9.84
C LEU A 51 4.13 4.14 -9.63
N ASP A 52 4.85 3.73 -10.68
CA ASP A 52 5.87 2.68 -10.65
C ASP A 52 7.11 3.17 -9.88
N LEU A 53 7.31 2.65 -8.67
CA LEU A 53 8.41 3.06 -7.81
C LEU A 53 9.77 2.58 -8.33
N TYR A 54 9.81 1.48 -9.08
CA TYR A 54 11.05 1.02 -9.70
C TYR A 54 11.50 1.97 -10.80
N ALA A 55 10.56 2.41 -11.65
CA ALA A 55 10.85 3.43 -12.67
C ALA A 55 11.32 4.74 -12.04
N CYS A 56 10.63 5.22 -11.00
CA CYS A 56 11.05 6.40 -10.25
C CYS A 56 12.47 6.26 -9.68
N ALA A 57 12.81 5.09 -9.11
CA ALA A 57 14.14 4.83 -8.58
C ALA A 57 15.22 4.78 -9.68
N GLN A 58 14.89 4.24 -10.87
CA GLN A 58 15.83 4.22 -12.00
C GLN A 58 16.12 5.62 -12.56
N LEU A 59 15.19 6.55 -12.41
CA LEU A 59 15.34 7.94 -12.83
C LEU A 59 15.93 8.84 -11.72
N GLY A 60 16.37 8.27 -10.60
CA GLY A 60 17.02 9.01 -9.51
C GLY A 60 16.08 9.78 -8.59
N TYR A 61 14.74 9.60 -8.71
CA TYR A 61 13.79 10.35 -7.88
C TYR A 61 13.84 10.00 -6.39
N PHE A 62 14.55 8.94 -6.00
CA PHE A 62 14.74 8.53 -4.61
C PHE A 62 16.17 8.74 -4.10
N ASP A 63 17.08 9.33 -4.88
CA ASP A 63 18.50 9.41 -4.51
C ASP A 63 18.73 10.19 -3.21
N SER A 64 18.10 11.35 -3.06
CA SER A 64 18.19 12.14 -1.81
C SER A 64 17.71 11.37 -0.57
N VAL A 65 16.69 10.53 -0.74
CA VAL A 65 16.11 9.74 0.34
C VAL A 65 16.95 8.49 0.63
N ALA A 66 17.61 7.95 -0.40
CA ALA A 66 18.53 6.83 -0.29
C ALA A 66 19.75 7.19 0.55
N ASP A 67 20.26 8.42 0.40
CA ASP A 67 21.37 8.95 1.19
C ASP A 67 21.01 9.07 2.68
N ASP A 68 19.79 9.55 2.96
CA ASP A 68 19.28 9.73 4.33
C ASP A 68 18.83 8.41 4.98
N VAL A 69 18.53 7.38 4.19
CA VAL A 69 18.00 6.08 4.67
C VAL A 69 18.84 4.95 4.07
N PRO A 70 19.97 4.58 4.69
CA PRO A 70 20.93 3.63 4.12
C PRO A 70 20.33 2.26 3.78
N GLU A 71 19.38 1.77 4.59
CA GLU A 71 18.68 0.51 4.32
C GLU A 71 17.82 0.56 3.05
N LEU A 72 17.27 1.72 2.70
CA LEU A 72 16.58 1.94 1.44
C LEU A 72 17.59 2.05 0.31
N GLY A 73 18.62 2.89 0.46
CA GLY A 73 19.65 3.07 -0.57
C GLY A 73 20.33 1.76 -0.99
N ALA A 74 20.68 0.91 -0.02
CA ALA A 74 21.25 -0.41 -0.30
C ALA A 74 20.30 -1.38 -1.02
N ALA A 75 18.99 -1.15 -0.93
CA ALA A 75 17.96 -2.01 -1.50
C ALA A 75 17.44 -1.50 -2.86
N LEU A 76 17.64 -0.23 -3.18
CA LEU A 76 17.23 0.39 -4.43
C LEU A 76 18.09 -0.07 -5.62
N PRO A 77 17.54 -0.07 -6.85
CA PRO A 77 16.11 0.00 -7.16
C PRO A 77 15.38 -1.33 -6.91
N LYS A 78 16.14 -2.42 -6.66
CA LYS A 78 15.69 -3.82 -6.77
C LYS A 78 14.54 -4.17 -5.82
N VAL A 79 14.43 -3.49 -4.67
CA VAL A 79 13.35 -3.67 -3.72
C VAL A 79 11.97 -3.39 -4.32
N PHE A 80 11.89 -2.52 -5.34
CA PHE A 80 10.64 -2.19 -6.03
C PHE A 80 10.34 -3.08 -7.24
N ARG A 81 11.26 -3.95 -7.67
CA ARG A 81 11.02 -4.94 -8.73
C ARG A 81 10.81 -6.33 -8.14
N ARG A 82 9.76 -6.47 -7.32
CA ARG A 82 9.42 -7.70 -6.57
C ARG A 82 7.95 -8.06 -6.76
N ARG A 83 7.64 -9.35 -6.62
CA ARG A 83 6.26 -9.90 -6.66
C ARG A 83 5.46 -9.69 -5.37
N SER A 84 6.05 -9.06 -4.36
CA SER A 84 5.39 -8.74 -3.10
C SER A 84 6.12 -7.60 -2.38
N LEU A 85 5.40 -6.90 -1.52
CA LEU A 85 5.91 -5.84 -0.66
C LEU A 85 6.82 -6.36 0.46
N ASN A 86 6.93 -7.67 0.70
CA ASN A 86 7.65 -8.21 1.87
C ASN A 86 9.08 -7.68 2.03
N ALA A 87 9.83 -7.55 0.92
CA ALA A 87 11.20 -7.03 0.97
C ALA A 87 11.23 -5.55 1.37
N PHE A 88 10.30 -4.75 0.85
CA PHE A 88 10.14 -3.34 1.21
C PHE A 88 9.65 -3.17 2.66
N ILE A 89 8.66 -3.96 3.08
CA ILE A 89 8.18 -4.02 4.45
C ILE A 89 9.36 -4.36 5.39
N LYS A 90 10.25 -5.29 5.03
CA LYS A 90 11.40 -5.64 5.87
C LYS A 90 12.37 -4.49 6.14
N LEU A 91 12.39 -3.44 5.30
CA LEU A 91 13.23 -2.25 5.54
C LEU A 91 12.75 -1.41 6.74
N GLY A 92 11.49 -1.58 7.15
CA GLY A 92 10.94 -0.95 8.34
C GLY A 92 10.39 0.48 8.15
N PRO A 93 9.76 1.03 9.21
CA PRO A 93 8.93 2.23 9.11
C PRO A 93 9.65 3.50 8.63
N ARG A 94 10.96 3.61 8.87
CA ARG A 94 11.77 4.74 8.39
C ARG A 94 11.79 4.78 6.87
N ALA A 95 12.10 3.65 6.22
CA ALA A 95 12.07 3.53 4.77
C ALA A 95 10.66 3.75 4.18
N TRP A 96 9.62 3.19 4.81
CA TRP A 96 8.24 3.36 4.32
C TRP A 96 7.80 4.82 4.33
N ARG A 97 8.08 5.52 5.45
CA ARG A 97 7.77 6.94 5.59
C ARG A 97 8.52 7.77 4.56
N ALA A 98 9.83 7.52 4.42
CA ALA A 98 10.66 8.30 3.52
C ALA A 98 10.22 8.15 2.05
N VAL A 99 9.87 6.93 1.63
CA VAL A 99 9.28 6.69 0.30
C VAL A 99 7.92 7.36 0.16
N ARG A 100 7.04 7.25 1.16
CA ARG A 100 5.71 7.88 1.12
C ARG A 100 5.80 9.40 1.00
N GLU A 101 6.64 10.04 1.82
CA GLU A 101 6.83 11.49 1.82
C GLU A 101 7.41 11.95 0.49
N ARG A 102 8.39 11.21 -0.04
CA ARG A 102 8.94 11.52 -1.35
C ARG A 102 7.92 11.36 -2.48
N VAL A 103 7.12 10.30 -2.46
CA VAL A 103 6.04 10.12 -3.44
C VAL A 103 5.02 11.26 -3.33
N SER A 104 4.65 11.65 -2.10
CA SER A 104 3.77 12.80 -1.88
C SER A 104 4.37 14.08 -2.47
N GLU A 105 5.66 14.35 -2.26
CA GLU A 105 6.35 15.52 -2.83
C GLU A 105 6.33 15.51 -4.36
N LEU A 106 6.66 14.38 -4.99
CA LEU A 106 6.70 14.25 -6.45
C LEU A 106 5.32 14.45 -7.10
N LEU A 107 4.26 14.10 -6.37
CA LEU A 107 2.87 14.17 -6.85
C LEU A 107 2.19 15.50 -6.51
N ARG A 108 2.78 16.37 -5.68
CA ARG A 108 2.20 17.67 -5.31
C ARG A 108 2.14 18.63 -6.50
N HIS A 109 1.04 19.36 -6.62
CA HIS A 109 0.80 20.32 -7.70
C HIS A 109 1.93 21.35 -7.90
N ASP A 110 2.64 21.73 -6.84
CA ASP A 110 3.69 22.75 -6.81
C ASP A 110 5.11 22.18 -6.99
N ASN A 111 5.25 20.87 -7.21
CA ASN A 111 6.54 20.24 -7.48
C ASN A 111 6.72 19.96 -8.99
N PRO A 112 7.59 20.71 -9.69
CA PRO A 112 7.79 20.51 -11.12
C PRO A 112 8.64 19.27 -11.46
N GLY A 113 9.32 18.65 -10.49
CA GLY A 113 10.39 17.68 -10.74
C GLY A 113 9.96 16.43 -11.51
N LEU A 114 8.81 15.86 -11.17
CA LEU A 114 8.17 14.81 -11.98
C LEU A 114 7.16 15.42 -12.95
N ARG A 115 6.32 16.35 -12.49
CA ARG A 115 5.21 16.97 -13.24
C ARG A 115 5.62 17.48 -14.63
N ASP A 116 6.73 18.21 -14.72
CA ASP A 116 7.13 18.92 -15.94
C ASP A 116 8.10 18.09 -16.81
N ASN A 117 8.43 16.86 -16.39
CA ASN A 117 9.23 15.93 -17.18
C ASN A 117 8.33 14.91 -17.87
N GLU A 118 7.88 15.26 -19.09
CA GLU A 118 6.92 14.45 -19.84
C GLU A 118 7.38 13.00 -20.07
N LEU A 119 8.67 12.79 -20.35
CA LEU A 119 9.23 11.45 -20.53
C LEU A 119 9.18 10.64 -19.24
N ALA A 120 9.54 11.25 -18.10
CA ALA A 120 9.47 10.61 -16.80
C ALA A 120 8.03 10.30 -16.38
N VAL A 121 7.07 11.21 -16.62
CA VAL A 121 5.65 10.97 -16.37
C VAL A 121 5.16 9.77 -17.16
N ARG A 122 5.45 9.71 -18.47
CA ARG A 122 5.07 8.58 -19.33
C ARG A 122 5.69 7.25 -18.89
N THR A 123 6.87 7.30 -18.27
CA THR A 123 7.61 6.10 -17.82
C THR A 123 7.15 5.62 -16.45
N CYS A 124 6.89 6.54 -15.52
CA CYS A 124 6.60 6.22 -14.13
C CYS A 124 5.11 6.11 -13.83
N LEU A 125 4.23 6.82 -14.56
CA LEU A 125 2.82 6.90 -14.24
C LEU A 125 1.99 6.04 -15.20
N LEU A 126 1.55 4.88 -14.70
CA LEU A 126 0.79 3.90 -15.47
C LEU A 126 -0.71 4.06 -15.18
N ARG A 127 -1.58 3.85 -16.16
CA ARG A 127 -3.03 3.83 -15.92
C ARG A 127 -3.39 2.51 -15.21
N GLN A 128 -4.21 2.57 -14.17
CA GLN A 128 -4.58 1.37 -13.41
C GLN A 128 -5.25 0.29 -14.27
N ARG A 129 -6.03 0.71 -15.27
CA ARG A 129 -6.72 -0.20 -16.20
C ARG A 129 -5.78 -0.96 -17.15
N ASP A 130 -4.52 -0.51 -17.28
CA ASP A 130 -3.54 -1.09 -18.20
C ASP A 130 -2.58 -2.05 -17.47
N VAL A 131 -2.81 -2.31 -16.17
CA VAL A 131 -1.97 -3.17 -15.33
C VAL A 131 -2.83 -4.16 -14.53
N ALA A 132 -2.26 -5.30 -14.16
CA ALA A 132 -2.94 -6.28 -13.31
C ALA A 132 -2.49 -6.15 -11.84
N MET A 133 -3.43 -6.19 -10.89
CA MET A 133 -3.08 -6.21 -9.47
C MET A 133 -2.61 -7.61 -9.05
N LEU A 134 -1.48 -7.67 -8.35
CA LEU A 134 -1.00 -8.88 -7.70
C LEU A 134 -1.31 -8.85 -6.20
N ARG A 135 -1.27 -10.01 -5.56
CA ARG A 135 -1.35 -10.09 -4.10
C ARG A 135 -0.21 -9.27 -3.48
N PRO A 136 -0.50 -8.29 -2.60
CA PRO A 136 0.50 -7.31 -2.18
C PRO A 136 1.56 -7.91 -1.26
N VAL A 137 1.23 -8.94 -0.49
CA VAL A 137 2.14 -9.63 0.42
C VAL A 137 2.11 -11.14 0.20
N LYS A 138 3.19 -11.82 0.58
CA LYS A 138 3.23 -13.27 0.75
C LYS A 138 3.18 -13.57 2.25
N PRO A 139 2.00 -13.79 2.84
CA PRO A 139 1.89 -14.06 4.27
C PRO A 139 2.45 -15.46 4.58
N ALA A 140 3.28 -15.55 5.63
CA ALA A 140 3.71 -16.85 6.15
C ALA A 140 2.65 -17.47 7.07
N ASN A 141 1.94 -16.62 7.81
CA ASN A 141 0.84 -16.98 8.69
C ASN A 141 -0.32 -16.01 8.47
N TYR A 142 -1.53 -16.48 8.80
CA TYR A 142 -2.75 -15.68 8.82
C TYR A 142 -3.49 -15.99 10.13
N THR A 143 -3.89 -14.95 10.83
CA THR A 143 -4.68 -15.04 12.06
C THR A 143 -5.97 -14.27 11.82
N ASP A 144 -7.10 -14.92 12.07
CA ASP A 144 -8.41 -14.29 12.00
C ASP A 144 -8.95 -14.05 13.41
N PHE A 145 -9.46 -12.84 13.64
CA PHE A 145 -9.93 -12.40 14.95
C PHE A 145 -11.45 -12.38 15.00
N TYR A 146 -11.99 -12.62 16.20
CA TYR A 146 -13.42 -12.66 16.45
C TYR A 146 -13.90 -11.47 17.30
N SER A 147 -13.44 -10.26 16.94
CA SER A 147 -13.50 -9.07 17.79
C SER A 147 -14.73 -8.16 17.59
N SER A 148 -15.64 -8.49 16.66
CA SER A 148 -16.91 -7.75 16.55
C SER A 148 -17.91 -8.31 17.56
N ARG A 149 -18.33 -7.48 18.52
CA ARG A 149 -19.27 -7.89 19.57
C ARG A 149 -20.62 -8.26 18.99
N GLU A 150 -21.12 -7.46 18.07
CA GLU A 150 -22.39 -7.64 17.42
C GLU A 150 -22.39 -8.94 16.62
N HIS A 151 -21.33 -9.19 15.84
CA HIS A 151 -21.14 -10.47 15.13
C HIS A 151 -21.11 -11.66 16.12
N ALA A 152 -20.29 -11.56 17.17
CA ALA A 152 -20.16 -12.61 18.18
C ALA A 152 -21.47 -12.92 18.90
N THR A 153 -22.24 -11.89 19.22
CA THR A 153 -23.55 -11.98 19.87
C THR A 153 -24.56 -12.64 18.95
N ASN A 154 -24.64 -12.19 17.69
CA ASN A 154 -25.60 -12.70 16.73
C ASN A 154 -25.35 -14.18 16.42
N ALA A 155 -24.10 -14.56 16.17
CA ALA A 155 -23.75 -15.96 15.98
C ALA A 155 -23.99 -16.78 17.27
N GLY A 156 -23.63 -16.23 18.43
CA GLY A 156 -23.84 -16.88 19.72
C GLY A 156 -25.31 -17.18 20.02
N LYS A 157 -26.23 -16.27 19.67
CA LYS A 157 -27.68 -16.42 19.87
C LYS A 157 -28.28 -17.61 19.13
N LEU A 158 -27.67 -18.06 18.02
CA LEU A 158 -28.11 -19.26 17.30
C LEU A 158 -27.89 -20.55 18.11
N PHE A 159 -26.95 -20.54 19.07
CA PHE A 159 -26.57 -21.70 19.88
C PHE A 159 -26.90 -21.56 21.37
N ARG A 160 -26.83 -20.33 21.90
CA ARG A 160 -27.05 -19.96 23.31
C ARG A 160 -27.81 -18.63 23.38
N PRO A 161 -29.13 -18.61 23.14
CA PRO A 161 -29.92 -17.37 23.08
C PRO A 161 -29.79 -16.50 24.34
N ASP A 162 -29.78 -17.13 25.52
CA ASP A 162 -29.75 -16.43 26.81
C ASP A 162 -28.35 -15.97 27.24
N ASN A 163 -27.31 -16.65 26.77
CA ASN A 163 -25.91 -16.29 27.06
C ASN A 163 -25.03 -16.48 25.81
N PRO A 164 -25.12 -15.56 24.84
CA PRO A 164 -24.54 -15.76 23.52
C PRO A 164 -23.01 -15.70 23.51
N LEU A 165 -22.43 -14.85 24.35
CA LEU A 165 -20.98 -14.68 24.45
C LEU A 165 -20.38 -15.68 25.44
N LEU A 166 -19.27 -16.30 25.04
CA LEU A 166 -18.50 -17.12 25.96
C LEU A 166 -17.77 -16.24 26.99
N PRO A 167 -17.52 -16.74 28.22
CA PRO A 167 -16.94 -15.93 29.29
C PRO A 167 -15.62 -15.25 28.91
N ASN A 168 -14.77 -15.93 28.13
CA ASN A 168 -13.47 -15.41 27.72
C ASN A 168 -13.54 -14.26 26.70
N TRP A 169 -14.64 -14.11 25.96
CA TRP A 169 -14.72 -13.19 24.81
C TRP A 169 -14.48 -11.74 25.21
N SER A 170 -14.97 -11.33 26.39
CA SER A 170 -14.79 -9.95 26.90
C SER A 170 -13.45 -9.73 27.59
N HIS A 171 -12.60 -10.75 27.73
CA HIS A 171 -11.34 -10.69 28.47
C HIS A 171 -10.10 -10.82 27.58
N LEU A 172 -10.25 -11.33 26.36
CA LEU A 172 -9.16 -11.39 25.38
C LEU A 172 -9.72 -11.33 23.95
N PRO A 173 -8.95 -10.83 22.98
CA PRO A 173 -9.35 -10.83 21.58
C PRO A 173 -9.23 -12.26 21.02
N VAL A 174 -10.33 -13.01 21.06
CA VAL A 174 -10.39 -14.40 20.60
C VAL A 174 -9.98 -14.46 19.12
N ALA A 175 -9.11 -15.41 18.78
CA ALA A 175 -8.57 -15.58 17.44
C ALA A 175 -8.16 -17.03 17.17
N TYR A 176 -7.93 -17.35 15.90
CA TYR A 176 -7.51 -18.67 15.46
C TYR A 176 -6.57 -18.58 14.24
N HIS A 177 -5.82 -19.65 13.99
CA HIS A 177 -4.96 -19.76 12.81
C HIS A 177 -5.79 -20.02 11.56
N GLY A 178 -5.72 -19.09 10.62
CA GLY A 178 -6.29 -19.24 9.28
C GLY A 178 -5.31 -19.92 8.31
N ARG A 179 -5.78 -20.19 7.09
CA ARG A 179 -4.99 -20.83 6.03
C ARG A 179 -4.37 -19.77 5.11
N ALA A 180 -3.08 -19.47 5.30
CA ALA A 180 -2.40 -18.45 4.48
C ALA A 180 -2.33 -18.78 2.97
N SER A 181 -2.34 -20.07 2.62
CA SER A 181 -2.26 -20.51 1.21
C SER A 181 -3.52 -20.21 0.38
N SER A 182 -4.68 -20.02 1.02
CA SER A 182 -5.94 -19.70 0.34
C SER A 182 -6.27 -18.21 0.33
N ILE A 183 -5.34 -17.33 0.75
CA ILE A 183 -5.50 -15.89 0.59
C ILE A 183 -5.18 -15.51 -0.86
N VAL A 184 -6.24 -15.13 -1.57
CA VAL A 184 -6.21 -14.70 -2.98
C VAL A 184 -6.41 -13.18 -3.11
N VAL A 185 -6.06 -12.65 -4.28
CA VAL A 185 -6.31 -11.23 -4.60
C VAL A 185 -7.78 -11.05 -4.99
N SER A 186 -8.34 -9.85 -4.78
CA SER A 186 -9.69 -9.52 -5.26
C SER A 186 -9.86 -9.84 -6.75
N GLY A 187 -11.01 -10.37 -7.14
CA GLY A 187 -11.30 -10.79 -8.52
C GLY A 187 -10.78 -12.17 -8.91
N THR A 188 -10.32 -12.98 -7.95
CA THR A 188 -10.02 -14.41 -8.17
C THR A 188 -11.30 -15.23 -8.01
N ASP A 189 -11.61 -16.10 -8.97
CA ASP A 189 -12.74 -17.05 -8.94
C ASP A 189 -12.49 -18.27 -8.04
#